data_AF-A0A957IUZ6-F1
#
_entry.id   AF-A0A957IUZ6-F1
#
_cell.length_a   1.000
_cell.length_b   1.000
_cell.length_c   1.000
_cell.angle_alpha   90.00
_cell.angle_beta   90.00
_cell.angle_gamma   90.00
#
_symmetry.space_group_name_H-M   'P 1'
#
loop_
_entity.id
_entity.type
_entity.pdbx_description
1 polymer ?
#
loop_
_entity_poly.entity_id
_entity_poly.type
_entity_poly.pdbx_seq_one_letter_code
_entity_poly.pdbx_strand_id
1 'polypeptide(L)' 'MTDQKQQYLALMGTPRLEAHRDYLNAIEPATGTAQAELPNIIVIMMDDMGWGDMSAFGSKAIHTPYLDQLA' A
#
# COMPACT_ATOMS: atom_id res chain seq x y z
N MET A 1 -18.38 -7.89 -21.05
CA MET A 1 -17.38 -7.48 -20.05
C MET A 1 -17.08 -8.56 -19.00
N THR A 2 -18.02 -9.44 -18.67
CA THR A 2 -17.82 -10.54 -17.71
C THR A 2 -16.92 -11.66 -18.24
N ASP A 3 -16.92 -11.88 -19.55
CA ASP A 3 -16.28 -13.03 -20.21
C ASP A 3 -14.75 -12.92 -20.24
N GLN A 4 -14.23 -11.72 -20.55
CA GLN A 4 -12.79 -11.46 -20.64
C GLN A 4 -12.09 -11.51 -19.26
N LYS A 5 -12.81 -11.12 -18.20
CA LYS A 5 -12.34 -11.25 -16.80
C LYS A 5 -12.25 -12.72 -16.39
N GLN A 6 -13.24 -13.54 -16.76
CA GLN A 6 -13.23 -14.98 -16.52
C GLN A 6 -12.07 -15.66 -17.28
N GLN A 7 -11.85 -15.27 -18.53
CA GLN A 7 -10.74 -15.76 -19.35
C GLN A 7 -9.36 -15.36 -18.78
N TYR A 8 -9.20 -14.13 -18.31
CA TYR A 8 -7.96 -13.67 -17.66
C TYR A 8 -7.67 -14.44 -16.37
N LEU A 9 -8.70 -14.67 -15.54
CA LEU A 9 -8.56 -15.44 -14.30
C LEU A 9 -8.27 -16.92 -14.56
N ALA A 10 -8.81 -17.50 -15.62
CA ALA A 10 -8.51 -18.86 -16.05
C ALA A 10 -7.09 -19.01 -16.61
N LEU A 11 -6.54 -17.98 -17.26
CA LEU A 11 -5.22 -17.99 -17.89
C LEU A 11 -4.06 -17.69 -16.92
N MET A 12 -4.26 -16.74 -16.00
CA MET A 12 -3.25 -16.33 -15.01
C MET A 12 -3.22 -17.25 -13.78
N GLY A 13 -4.22 -18.13 -13.68
CA GLY A 13 -4.54 -18.89 -12.49
C GLY A 13 -5.05 -17.99 -11.34
N THR A 14 -5.82 -18.59 -10.46
CA THR A 14 -6.17 -18.02 -9.16
C THR A 14 -5.05 -17.94 -8.10
N PRO A 15 -3.79 -18.42 -8.28
CA PRO A 15 -2.80 -18.45 -7.18
C PRO A 15 -2.57 -17.12 -6.49
N ARG A 16 -2.58 -16.00 -7.24
CA ARG A 16 -2.40 -14.67 -6.62
C ARG A 16 -3.57 -14.30 -5.70
N LEU A 17 -4.80 -14.61 -6.09
CA LEU A 17 -5.98 -14.27 -5.30
C LEU A 17 -6.12 -15.18 -4.08
N GLU A 18 -5.84 -16.48 -4.24
CA GLU A 18 -5.84 -17.46 -3.16
C GLU A 18 -4.71 -17.16 -2.17
N ALA A 19 -3.47 -16.98 -2.63
CA ALA A 19 -2.34 -16.63 -1.76
C ALA A 19 -2.54 -15.28 -1.05
N HIS A 20 -3.15 -14.29 -1.71
CA HIS A 20 -3.49 -13.03 -1.07
C HIS A 20 -4.53 -13.22 0.04
N ARG A 21 -5.54 -14.05 -0.20
CA ARG A 21 -6.58 -14.34 0.78
C ARG A 21 -6.03 -15.13 1.98
N ASP A 22 -5.16 -16.10 1.72
CA ASP A 22 -4.47 -16.88 2.75
C ASP A 22 -3.59 -15.97 3.61
N TYR A 23 -2.84 -15.06 2.98
CA TYR A 23 -2.06 -14.04 3.69
C TYR A 23 -2.94 -13.17 4.59
N LEU A 24 -4.06 -12.65 4.09
CA LEU A 24 -4.97 -11.82 4.89
C LEU A 24 -5.57 -12.59 6.07
N ASN A 25 -5.94 -13.85 5.87
CA ASN A 25 -6.45 -14.71 6.93
C ASN A 25 -5.40 -15.08 7.99
N ALA A 26 -4.12 -15.05 7.63
CA ALA A 26 -3.00 -15.33 8.54
C ALA A 26 -2.60 -14.10 9.39
N ILE A 27 -3.15 -12.92 9.13
CA ILE A 27 -2.89 -11.73 9.94
C ILE A 27 -3.68 -11.86 11.24
N GLU A 28 -3.00 -12.25 12.31
CA GLU A 28 -3.58 -12.26 13.66
C GLU A 28 -3.86 -10.82 14.13
N PRO A 29 -5.06 -10.53 14.66
CA PRO A 29 -5.36 -9.22 15.23
C PRO A 29 -4.46 -8.95 16.43
N ALA A 30 -3.94 -7.73 16.53
CA ALA A 30 -3.12 -7.33 17.65
C ALA A 30 -3.95 -7.39 18.95
N THR A 31 -3.63 -8.33 19.83
CA THR A 31 -4.28 -8.54 21.14
C THR A 31 -3.46 -7.90 22.26
N GLY A 32 -3.16 -6.61 22.13
CA GLY A 32 -2.44 -5.87 23.16
C GLY A 32 -3.38 -5.39 24.27
N THR A 33 -3.24 -5.95 25.49
CA THR A 33 -3.85 -5.41 26.72
C THR A 33 -2.88 -4.51 27.50
N ALA A 34 -2.10 -3.69 26.79
CA ALA A 34 -1.15 -2.78 27.42
C ALA A 34 -1.70 -1.34 27.37
N GLN A 35 -1.99 -0.80 28.55
CA GLN A 35 -2.24 0.62 28.84
C GLN A 35 -0.94 1.45 28.70
N ALA A 36 -0.11 1.17 27.69
CA ALA A 36 0.85 2.13 27.19
C ALA A 36 0.10 2.95 26.13
N GLU A 37 0.22 4.28 26.13
CA GLU A 37 -0.41 5.08 25.08
C GLU A 37 0.07 4.54 23.73
N LEU A 38 -0.87 3.95 22.98
CA LEU A 38 -0.58 3.36 21.69
C LEU A 38 0.00 4.45 20.80
N PRO A 39 1.04 4.16 19.99
CA PRO A 39 1.57 5.16 19.08
C PRO A 39 0.47 5.61 18.11
N ASN A 40 0.44 6.90 17.80
CA ASN A 40 -0.39 7.42 16.71
C ASN A 40 0.28 7.03 15.38
N ILE A 41 -0.35 6.12 14.63
CA ILE A 41 0.14 5.67 13.33
C ILE A 41 -0.61 6.42 12.23
N ILE A 42 0.11 7.17 11.40
CA ILE A 42 -0.42 7.83 10.20
C ILE A 42 0.20 7.16 8.98
N VAL A 43 -0.64 6.59 8.11
CA VAL A 43 -0.22 6.02 6.83
C VAL A 43 -0.65 6.97 5.72
N ILE A 44 0.32 7.52 4.98
CA ILE A 44 0.07 8.33 3.79
C ILE A 44 0.43 7.46 2.59
N MET A 45 -0.60 6.96 1.89
CA MET A 45 -0.43 6.20 0.65
C MET A 45 -0.55 7.15 -0.53
N MET A 46 0.40 7.06 -1.46
CA MET A 46 0.39 7.82 -2.70
C MET A 46 0.38 6.82 -3.85
N ASP A 47 -0.62 6.94 -4.71
CA ASP A 47 -0.77 6.10 -5.89
C ASP A 47 0.20 6.55 -6.99
N ASP A 48 0.94 5.61 -7.58
CA ASP A 48 1.88 5.80 -8.68
C ASP A 48 2.95 6.92 -8.53
N MET A 49 3.22 7.40 -7.30
CA MET A 49 4.26 8.40 -7.08
C MET A 49 5.66 7.82 -7.37
N GLY A 50 6.36 8.44 -8.32
CA GLY A 50 7.71 8.10 -8.70
C GLY A 50 8.77 8.84 -7.89
N TRP A 51 10.00 8.34 -7.94
CA TRP A 51 11.16 8.97 -7.29
C TRP A 51 11.39 10.42 -7.74
N GLY A 52 11.12 10.71 -9.01
CA GLY A 52 11.30 12.04 -9.61
C GLY A 52 10.25 13.07 -9.22
N ASP A 53 9.22 12.68 -8.46
CA ASP A 53 8.11 13.57 -8.09
C ASP A 53 8.35 14.32 -6.77
N MET A 54 9.27 13.84 -5.92
CA MET A 54 9.56 14.47 -4.62
C MET A 54 10.71 15.47 -4.70
N SER A 55 10.49 16.70 -4.24
CA SER A 55 11.56 17.73 -4.23
C SER A 55 12.69 17.40 -3.27
N ALA A 56 12.43 16.70 -2.17
CA ALA A 56 13.46 16.13 -1.29
C ALA A 56 14.49 15.24 -2.04
N PHE A 57 14.09 14.65 -3.17
CA PHE A 57 14.96 13.82 -4.02
C PHE A 57 15.48 14.55 -5.27
N GLY A 58 15.36 15.87 -5.30
CA GLY A 58 15.90 16.71 -6.36
C GLY A 58 14.92 17.00 -7.49
N SER A 59 13.63 16.69 -7.34
CA SER A 59 12.61 17.16 -8.28
C SER A 59 12.61 18.69 -8.32
N LYS A 60 12.73 19.26 -9.52
CA LYS A 60 12.65 20.71 -9.76
C LYS A 60 11.30 21.13 -10.34
N ALA A 61 10.51 20.16 -10.79
CA ALA A 61 9.24 20.41 -11.47
C ALA A 61 8.08 20.48 -10.46
N ILE A 62 8.14 19.67 -9.40
CA ILE A 62 7.09 19.58 -8.39
C ILE A 62 7.70 19.99 -7.06
N HIS A 63 7.09 21.00 -6.44
CA HIS A 63 7.49 21.51 -5.13
C HIS A 63 6.60 20.84 -4.07
N THR A 64 7.20 20.05 -3.18
CA THR A 64 6.50 19.26 -2.15
C THR A 64 6.86 19.70 -0.73
N PRO A 65 6.63 20.96 -0.32
CA PRO A 65 7.24 21.53 0.89
C PRO A 65 6.78 20.87 2.18
N TYR A 66 5.58 20.30 2.20
CA TYR A 66 5.07 19.57 3.36
C TYR A 66 5.63 18.16 3.44
N LEU A 67 5.85 17.49 2.31
CA LEU A 67 6.52 16.18 2.30
C LEU A 67 8.02 16.33 2.58
N ASP A 68 8.64 17.39 2.08
CA ASP A 68 10.05 17.72 2.34
C ASP A 68 10.31 17.96 3.83
N GLN A 69 9.34 18.50 4.57
CA GLN A 69 9.45 18.67 6.03
C GLN A 69 9.30 17.36 6.81
N LEU A 70 8.76 16.32 6.18
CA LEU A 70 8.63 14.98 6.77
C LEU A 70 9.86 14.10 6.51
N ALA A 71 10.71 14.46 5.53
CA ALA A 71 11.87 13.68 5.06
C ALA A 71 13.13 13.96 5.90
#